data_AF-A0A936U745-F1
#
_entry.id   AF-A0A936U745-F1
#
_cell.length_a   1.000
_cell.length_b   1.000
_cell.length_c   1.000
_cell.angle_alpha   90.00
_cell.angle_beta   90.00
_cell.angle_gamma   90.00
#
_symmetry.space_group_name_H-M   'P 1'
#
loop_
_entity.id
_entity.type
_entity.pdbx_description
1 polymer ?
#
loop_
_entity_poly.entity_id
_entity_poly.type
_entity_poly.pdbx_seq_one_letter_code
_entity_poly.pdbx_strand_id
1 'polypeptide(L)'
;MELLWLSPMRGLPSMTPTVAEAPIQWLAEAPDGAVMNFPVVGGRGYLFEQTVHGKPVAASLNFPNNEASRRVWSAAIKAAADKQPAEQVRRKVGEAARRQKIRYLVVHHDADARPDMHDDAVRAIAGAFTVAAESPAVQVYALW
;
A
#
# COMPACT_ATOMS: atom_id res chain seq x y z
N MET A 1 -25.13 -20.88 26.06
CA MET A 1 -23.72 -20.51 26.30
C MET A 1 -22.83 -21.76 26.30
N GLU A 2 -23.02 -22.67 25.33
CA GLU A 2 -22.42 -24.02 25.34
C GLU A 2 -21.52 -24.32 24.12
N LEU A 3 -21.67 -23.57 23.02
CA LEU A 3 -20.91 -23.77 21.78
C LEU A 3 -19.41 -23.38 21.87
N LEU A 4 -19.02 -22.57 22.86
CA LEU A 4 -17.63 -22.21 23.08
C LEU A 4 -16.81 -23.38 23.66
N TRP A 5 -17.45 -24.33 24.35
CA TRP A 5 -16.74 -25.43 25.01
C TRP A 5 -16.15 -26.45 24.03
N LEU A 6 -16.82 -26.64 22.89
CA LEU A 6 -16.43 -27.56 21.80
C LEU A 6 -15.63 -26.88 20.70
N SER A 7 -15.42 -25.56 20.79
CA SER A 7 -14.70 -24.81 19.76
C SER A 7 -13.20 -25.08 19.85
N PRO A 8 -12.56 -25.55 18.77
CA PRO A 8 -11.09 -25.68 18.72
C PRO A 8 -10.38 -24.33 18.88
N MET A 9 -11.10 -23.20 18.73
CA MET A 9 -10.58 -21.84 18.91
C MET A 9 -10.62 -21.37 20.37
N ARG A 10 -11.16 -22.16 21.31
CA ARG A 10 -11.36 -21.75 22.71
C ARG A 10 -10.07 -21.39 23.45
N GLY A 11 -8.98 -22.09 23.14
CA GLY A 11 -7.66 -21.86 23.75
C GLY A 11 -6.81 -20.86 22.99
N LEU A 12 -7.29 -20.35 21.85
CA LEU A 12 -6.55 -19.37 21.08
C LEU A 12 -6.83 -17.97 21.63
N PRO A 13 -5.85 -17.05 21.56
CA PRO A 13 -6.08 -15.65 21.90
C PRO A 13 -7.26 -15.12 21.07
N SER A 14 -8.24 -14.52 21.74
CA SER A 14 -9.37 -13.86 21.07
C SER A 14 -8.95 -12.62 20.29
N MET A 15 -7.78 -12.07 20.61
CA MET A 15 -7.12 -10.99 19.88
C MET A 15 -5.62 -11.27 19.81
N THR A 16 -5.02 -10.99 18.65
CA THR A 16 -3.58 -10.84 18.52
C THR A 16 -3.29 -9.34 18.55
N PRO A 17 -2.44 -8.83 19.47
CA PRO A 17 -2.04 -7.44 19.43
C PRO A 17 -1.29 -7.18 18.13
N THR A 18 -1.91 -6.44 17.22
CA THR A 18 -1.26 -5.98 15.99
C THR A 18 -0.64 -4.63 16.28
N VAL A 19 0.69 -4.59 16.39
CA VAL A 19 1.43 -3.33 16.42
C VAL A 19 1.61 -2.88 14.98
N ALA A 20 1.17 -1.67 14.67
CA ALA A 20 1.39 -1.11 13.34
C ALA A 20 2.88 -0.87 13.11
N GLU A 21 3.36 -1.23 11.93
CA GLU A 21 4.74 -1.02 11.50
C GLU A 21 5.13 0.47 11.57
N ALA A 22 6.38 0.76 11.92
CA ALA A 22 6.87 2.15 12.08
C ALA A 22 6.60 3.05 10.84
N PRO A 23 6.72 2.57 9.58
CA PRO A 23 6.35 3.36 8.41
C PRO A 23 4.87 3.72 8.31
N ILE A 24 3.97 2.88 8.85
CA ILE A 24 2.54 3.18 8.92
C ILE A 24 2.29 4.25 9.98
N GLN A 25 2.97 4.16 11.12
CA GLN A 25 2.87 5.18 12.17
C GLN A 25 3.41 6.54 11.68
N TRP A 26 4.51 6.54 10.93
CA TRP A 26 5.09 7.73 10.30
C TRP A 26 4.08 8.50 9.44
N LEU A 27 3.18 7.79 8.75
CA LEU A 27 2.15 8.44 7.95
C LEU A 27 1.27 9.36 8.80
N ALA A 28 0.98 9.05 10.06
CA ALA A 28 0.11 9.90 10.90
C ALA A 28 0.61 11.37 11.00
N GLU A 29 1.93 11.55 11.01
CA GLU A 29 2.59 12.86 11.11
C GLU A 29 3.02 13.42 9.75
N ALA A 30 3.01 12.59 8.71
CA ALA A 30 3.38 13.00 7.37
C ALA A 30 2.40 14.04 6.81
N PRO A 31 2.82 14.87 5.84
CA PRO A 31 1.92 15.82 5.17
C PRO A 31 0.61 15.22 4.63
N ASP A 32 -0.39 16.06 4.37
CA ASP A 32 -1.67 15.59 3.86
C ASP A 32 -1.59 14.98 2.47
N GLY A 33 -2.42 13.95 2.26
CA GLY A 33 -2.58 13.23 1.00
C GLY A 33 -3.20 11.84 1.20
N ALA A 34 -3.87 11.32 0.18
CA ALA A 34 -4.44 9.98 0.23
C ALA A 34 -3.35 8.90 0.08
N VAL A 35 -3.61 7.72 0.64
CA VAL A 35 -2.73 6.56 0.63
C VAL A 35 -3.27 5.53 -0.35
N MET A 36 -2.44 5.01 -1.25
CA MET A 36 -2.73 3.81 -2.05
C MET A 36 -1.84 2.67 -1.62
N ASN A 37 -2.31 1.43 -1.81
CA ASN A 37 -1.58 0.22 -1.42
C ASN A 37 -1.14 -0.56 -2.66
N PHE A 38 0.01 -1.21 -2.56
CA PHE A 38 0.43 -2.29 -3.44
C PHE A 38 -0.57 -3.45 -3.30
N PRO A 39 -1.19 -3.91 -4.40
CA PRO A 39 -2.25 -4.92 -4.33
C PRO A 39 -1.68 -6.33 -4.13
N VAL A 40 -1.01 -6.59 -3.01
CA VAL A 40 -0.64 -7.96 -2.61
C VAL A 40 -1.88 -8.68 -2.13
N VAL A 41 -2.07 -9.91 -2.60
CA VAL A 41 -3.20 -10.77 -2.26
C VAL A 41 -3.00 -11.34 -0.86
N GLY A 42 -3.19 -10.52 0.18
CA GLY A 42 -2.99 -10.92 1.57
C GLY A 42 -3.67 -9.97 2.55
N GLY A 43 -4.68 -10.47 3.25
CA GLY A 43 -5.46 -9.90 4.36
C GLY A 43 -5.31 -8.41 4.74
N ARG A 44 -6.35 -7.63 4.43
CA ARG A 44 -7.03 -6.55 5.21
C ARG A 44 -6.23 -5.50 6.02
N GLY A 45 -4.90 -5.53 6.06
CA GLY A 45 -4.06 -4.64 6.88
C GLY A 45 -4.37 -3.17 6.62
N TYR A 46 -4.59 -2.80 5.35
CA TYR A 46 -4.84 -1.42 4.95
C TYR A 46 -6.05 -0.75 5.62
N LEU A 47 -7.11 -1.48 6.02
CA LEU A 47 -8.23 -0.88 6.76
C LEU A 47 -7.87 -0.62 8.22
N PHE A 48 -7.08 -1.49 8.83
CA PHE A 48 -6.54 -1.26 10.17
C PHE A 48 -5.52 -0.12 10.15
N GLU A 49 -4.60 -0.13 9.18
CA GLU A 49 -3.60 0.93 8.97
C GLU A 49 -4.26 2.30 8.82
N GLN A 50 -5.41 2.38 8.14
CA GLN A 50 -6.19 3.61 8.06
C GLN A 50 -6.56 4.18 9.44
N THR A 51 -6.89 3.32 10.40
CA THR A 51 -7.21 3.75 11.78
C THR A 51 -5.98 4.26 12.54
N VAL A 52 -4.79 3.86 12.11
CA VAL A 52 -3.50 4.26 12.70
C VAL A 52 -3.02 5.58 12.11
N HIS A 53 -2.95 5.69 10.78
CA HIS A 53 -2.41 6.88 10.13
C HIS A 53 -3.46 7.97 9.85
N GLY A 54 -4.76 7.67 9.96
CA GLY A 54 -5.85 8.66 9.87
C GLY A 54 -6.05 9.34 8.51
N LYS A 55 -5.41 8.84 7.44
CA LYS A 55 -5.47 9.45 6.09
C LYS A 55 -6.51 8.77 5.20
N PRO A 56 -7.08 9.49 4.21
CA PRO A 56 -7.94 8.85 3.21
C PRO A 56 -7.20 7.75 2.47
N VAL A 57 -7.84 6.60 2.27
CA VAL A 57 -7.26 5.48 1.51
C VAL A 57 -7.94 5.38 0.15
N ALA A 58 -7.14 5.28 -0.92
CA ALA A 58 -7.58 5.07 -2.28
C ALA A 58 -7.91 3.58 -2.56
N ALA A 59 -8.73 3.00 -1.70
CA ALA A 59 -9.20 1.63 -1.76
C ALA A 59 -10.73 1.58 -1.83
N SER A 60 -11.27 0.38 -2.00
CA SER A 60 -12.68 0.06 -1.79
C SER A 60 -12.80 -0.98 -0.68
N LEU A 61 -14.03 -1.25 -0.20
CA LEU A 61 -14.26 -2.19 0.89
C LEU A 61 -13.67 -3.60 0.62
N ASN A 62 -13.68 -4.02 -0.64
CA ASN A 62 -13.29 -5.37 -1.05
C ASN A 62 -11.98 -5.44 -1.84
N PHE A 63 -11.46 -4.29 -2.27
CA PHE A 63 -10.25 -4.24 -3.10
C PHE A 63 -9.33 -3.13 -2.61
N PRO A 64 -8.01 -3.38 -2.54
CA PRO A 64 -7.02 -2.38 -2.14
C PRO A 64 -6.94 -1.19 -3.11
N ASN A 65 -7.63 -1.28 -4.26
CA ASN A 65 -7.66 -0.26 -5.30
C ASN A 65 -9.09 0.17 -5.66
N ASN A 66 -9.32 1.48 -5.69
CA ASN A 66 -10.51 2.08 -6.29
C ASN A 66 -10.19 2.70 -7.67
N GLU A 67 -11.10 3.47 -8.27
CA GLU A 67 -10.85 4.10 -9.57
C GLU A 67 -9.66 5.08 -9.55
N ALA A 68 -9.49 5.83 -8.45
CA ALA A 68 -8.41 6.80 -8.32
C ALA A 68 -7.04 6.09 -8.30
N SER A 69 -6.86 5.05 -7.50
CA SER A 69 -5.61 4.30 -7.48
C SER A 69 -5.36 3.52 -8.78
N ARG A 70 -6.40 3.02 -9.44
CA ARG A 70 -6.28 2.37 -10.77
C ARG A 70 -5.69 3.29 -11.83
N ARG A 71 -6.00 4.59 -11.80
CA ARG A 71 -5.41 5.58 -12.72
C ARG A 71 -3.91 5.76 -12.47
N VAL A 72 -3.48 5.77 -11.21
CA VAL A 72 -2.06 5.84 -10.84
C VAL A 72 -1.33 4.56 -11.23
N TRP A 73 -1.91 3.39 -10.92
CA TRP A 73 -1.37 2.10 -11.33
C TRP A 73 -1.26 1.97 -12.85
N SER A 74 -2.26 2.39 -13.61
CA SER A 74 -2.21 2.37 -15.07
C SER A 74 -1.04 3.19 -15.62
N ALA A 75 -0.76 4.36 -15.03
CA ALA A 75 0.39 5.17 -15.40
C ALA A 75 1.73 4.47 -15.07
N ALA A 76 1.82 3.85 -13.89
CA ALA A 76 3.02 3.14 -13.45
C ALA A 76 3.30 1.87 -14.28
N ILE A 77 2.27 1.04 -14.49
CA ILE A 77 2.34 -0.19 -15.31
C ILE A 77 2.75 0.16 -16.74
N LYS A 78 2.14 1.19 -17.34
CA LYS A 78 2.53 1.61 -18.69
C LYS A 78 3.97 2.11 -18.76
N ALA A 79 4.40 2.91 -17.78
CA ALA A 79 5.77 3.42 -17.74
C ALA A 79 6.81 2.29 -17.55
N ALA A 80 6.48 1.28 -16.74
CA ALA A 80 7.29 0.09 -16.55
C ALA A 80 7.37 -0.78 -17.82
N ALA A 81 6.23 -1.05 -18.47
CA ALA A 81 6.15 -1.81 -19.71
C ALA A 81 6.96 -1.15 -20.84
N ASP A 82 6.89 0.18 -20.94
CA ASP A 82 7.66 0.97 -21.91
C ASP A 82 9.14 1.15 -21.52
N LYS A 83 9.58 0.61 -20.36
CA LYS A 83 10.94 0.75 -19.79
C LYS A 83 11.41 2.20 -19.74
N GLN A 84 10.53 3.11 -19.33
CA GLN A 84 10.83 4.53 -19.33
C GLN A 84 11.91 4.89 -18.30
N PRO A 85 12.75 5.91 -18.58
CA PRO A 85 13.72 6.42 -17.61
C PRO A 85 13.04 6.91 -16.32
N ALA A 86 13.75 6.82 -15.19
CA ALA A 86 13.25 7.19 -13.87
C ALA A 86 12.61 8.59 -13.81
N GLU A 87 13.17 9.58 -14.51
CA GLU A 87 12.62 10.94 -14.58
C GLU A 87 11.24 10.97 -15.26
N GLN A 88 11.06 10.21 -16.34
CA GLN A 88 9.77 10.12 -17.03
C GLN A 88 8.73 9.37 -16.20
N VAL A 89 9.15 8.31 -15.49
CA VAL A 89 8.30 7.59 -14.52
C VAL A 89 7.86 8.56 -13.43
N ARG A 90 8.80 9.29 -12.81
CA ARG A 90 8.53 10.29 -11.76
C ARG A 90 7.50 11.32 -12.23
N ARG A 91 7.69 11.86 -13.44
CA ARG A 91 6.75 12.84 -14.02
C ARG A 91 5.36 12.22 -14.23
N LYS A 92 5.25 11.11 -14.95
CA LYS A 92 3.94 10.53 -15.32
C LYS A 92 3.17 10.00 -14.12
N VAL A 93 3.84 9.25 -13.24
CA VAL A 93 3.22 8.70 -12.02
C VAL A 93 2.90 9.84 -11.05
N GLY A 94 3.82 10.79 -10.85
CA GLY A 94 3.60 11.94 -9.97
C GLY A 94 2.46 12.83 -10.45
N GLU A 95 2.33 13.09 -11.75
CA GLU A 95 1.19 13.83 -12.31
C GLU A 95 -0.14 13.08 -12.11
N ALA A 96 -0.17 11.78 -12.39
CA ALA A 96 -1.37 10.96 -12.18
C ALA A 96 -1.78 10.98 -10.70
N ALA A 97 -0.81 10.78 -9.80
CA ALA A 97 -1.03 10.74 -8.37
C ALA A 97 -1.51 12.09 -7.84
N ARG A 98 -0.90 13.22 -8.26
CA ARG A 98 -1.32 14.59 -7.87
C ARG A 98 -2.76 14.87 -8.28
N ARG A 99 -3.14 14.51 -9.52
CA ARG A 99 -4.53 14.68 -10.00
C ARG A 99 -5.54 13.91 -9.16
N GLN A 100 -5.14 12.76 -8.61
CA GLN A 100 -5.99 11.94 -7.74
C GLN A 100 -5.83 12.26 -6.24
N LYS A 101 -4.97 13.22 -5.87
CA LYS A 101 -4.62 13.55 -4.48
C LYS A 101 -4.06 12.35 -3.67
N ILE A 102 -3.47 11.36 -4.33
CA ILE A 102 -2.82 10.18 -3.72
C ILE A 102 -1.32 10.42 -3.50
N ARG A 103 -0.92 10.84 -2.31
CA ARG A 103 0.48 11.23 -2.05
C ARG A 103 1.39 10.07 -1.72
N TYR A 104 0.86 8.99 -1.17
CA TYR A 104 1.67 7.89 -0.63
C TYR A 104 1.30 6.57 -1.30
N LEU A 105 2.32 5.81 -1.68
CA LEU A 105 2.20 4.39 -1.99
C LEU A 105 2.80 3.59 -0.83
N VAL A 106 2.00 2.70 -0.26
CA VAL A 106 2.45 1.71 0.74
C VAL A 106 2.67 0.38 0.02
N VAL A 107 3.86 -0.18 0.18
CA VAL A 107 4.27 -1.49 -0.35
C VAL A 107 4.52 -2.41 0.82
N HIS A 108 3.71 -3.47 0.93
CA HIS A 108 3.93 -4.57 1.86
C HIS A 108 4.75 -5.64 1.16
N HIS A 109 5.89 -6.01 1.76
CA HIS A 109 6.75 -7.08 1.26
C HIS A 109 6.22 -8.43 1.77
N ASP A 110 5.82 -9.28 0.84
CA ASP A 110 5.44 -10.66 1.11
C ASP A 110 6.37 -11.58 0.32
N ALA A 111 7.20 -12.34 1.02
CA ALA A 111 8.18 -13.24 0.41
C ALA A 111 7.51 -14.41 -0.32
N ASP A 112 6.26 -14.73 0.01
CA ASP A 112 5.50 -15.82 -0.58
C ASP A 112 4.59 -15.36 -1.73
N ALA A 113 4.48 -14.04 -1.97
CA ALA A 113 3.71 -13.49 -3.06
C ALA A 113 4.33 -13.81 -4.43
N ARG A 114 3.49 -14.23 -5.39
CA ARG A 114 3.94 -14.49 -6.76
C ARG A 114 4.09 -13.17 -7.52
N PRO A 115 5.15 -13.01 -8.32
CA PRO A 115 5.31 -11.81 -9.15
C PRO A 115 4.13 -11.59 -10.11
N ASP A 116 3.68 -10.34 -10.22
CA ASP A 116 2.63 -9.87 -11.11
C ASP A 116 3.03 -8.56 -11.84
N MET A 117 2.11 -7.97 -12.61
CA MET A 117 2.36 -6.74 -13.36
C MET A 117 2.63 -5.51 -12.48
N HIS A 118 2.15 -5.53 -11.24
CA HIS A 118 2.35 -4.44 -10.29
C HIS A 118 3.75 -4.51 -9.67
N ASP A 119 4.41 -5.67 -9.61
CA ASP A 119 5.82 -5.76 -9.20
C ASP A 119 6.75 -4.93 -10.09
N ASP A 120 6.59 -5.03 -11.41
CA ASP A 120 7.38 -4.21 -12.35
C ASP A 120 7.07 -2.72 -12.20
N ALA A 121 5.80 -2.38 -11.93
CA ALA A 121 5.40 -1.00 -11.64
C ALA A 121 6.02 -0.49 -10.33
N VAL A 122 6.05 -1.30 -9.27
CA VAL A 122 6.69 -0.98 -7.99
C VAL A 122 8.20 -0.81 -8.19
N ARG A 123 8.86 -1.69 -8.94
CA ARG A 123 10.29 -1.54 -9.27
C ARG A 123 10.58 -0.23 -10.01
N ALA A 124 9.74 0.13 -10.98
CA ALA A 124 9.86 1.41 -11.68
C ALA A 124 9.65 2.60 -10.73
N ILE A 125 8.70 2.52 -9.81
CA ILE A 125 8.48 3.54 -8.77
C ILE A 125 9.67 3.62 -7.82
N ALA A 126 10.20 2.50 -7.36
CA ALA A 126 11.35 2.43 -6.46
C ALA A 126 12.61 3.07 -7.08
N GLY A 127 12.81 2.89 -8.39
CA GLY A 127 13.90 3.56 -9.12
C GLY A 127 13.64 5.06 -9.38
N ALA A 128 12.40 5.52 -9.27
CA ALA A 128 11.99 6.87 -9.65
C ALA A 128 11.69 7.79 -8.45
N PHE A 129 11.32 7.25 -7.29
CA PHE A 129 10.87 8.00 -6.12
C PHE A 129 11.69 7.65 -4.89
N THR A 130 11.79 8.61 -3.97
CA THR A 130 12.48 8.41 -2.68
C THR A 130 11.56 7.71 -1.70
N VAL A 131 12.12 6.72 -0.99
CA VAL A 131 11.46 6.07 0.14
C VAL A 131 11.33 7.09 1.28
N ALA A 132 10.10 7.31 1.74
CA ALA A 132 9.80 8.26 2.81
C ALA A 132 9.91 7.62 4.20
N ALA A 133 9.55 6.34 4.30
CA ALA A 133 9.72 5.52 5.50
C ALA A 133 9.82 4.03 5.11
N GLU A 134 10.60 3.25 5.85
CA GLU A 134 10.76 1.81 5.60
C GLU A 134 10.97 0.98 6.86
N SER A 135 10.54 -0.27 6.78
CA SER A 135 10.88 -1.39 7.64
C SER A 135 11.14 -2.62 6.75
N PRO A 136 11.62 -3.74 7.29
CA PRO A 136 11.78 -4.97 6.51
C PRO A 136 10.48 -5.47 5.84
N ALA A 137 9.32 -5.13 6.40
CA ALA A 137 8.02 -5.56 5.91
C ALA A 137 7.27 -4.51 5.09
N VAL A 138 7.53 -3.21 5.30
CA VAL A 138 6.74 -2.13 4.70
C VAL A 138 7.64 -1.02 4.16
N GLN A 139 7.37 -0.57 2.94
CA GLN A 139 7.97 0.63 2.35
C GLN A 139 6.90 1.65 1.97
N VAL A 140 7.17 2.91 2.26
CA VAL A 140 6.30 4.03 1.90
C VAL A 140 7.03 4.95 0.94
N TYR A 141 6.45 5.18 -0.24
CA TYR A 141 6.97 6.12 -1.23
C TYR A 141 6.13 7.40 -1.25
N ALA A 142 6.80 8.56 -1.26
CA ALA A 142 6.15 9.84 -1.54
C ALA A 142 6.11 10.10 -3.05
N LEU A 143 4.91 10.24 -3.61
CA LEU A 143 4.69 10.43 -5.04
C LEU A 143 4.76 11.90 -5.48
N TRP A 144 4.92 12.85 -4.53
CA TRP A 144 5.38 14.23 -4.73
C TRP A 144 5.66 14.98 -3.42
#